data_AF-A0A7Y4KRG4-F1
#
_entry.id   AF-A0A7Y4KRG4-F1
#
_cell.length_a   1.000
_cell.length_b   1.000
_cell.length_c   1.000
_cell.angle_alpha   90.00
_cell.angle_beta   90.00
_cell.angle_gamma   90.00
#
_symmetry.space_group_name_H-M   'P 1'
#
loop_
_entity.id
_entity.type
_entity.pdbx_description
1 polymer ?
#
loop_
_entity_poly.entity_id
_entity_poly.type
_entity_poly.pdbx_seq_one_letter_code
_entity_poly.pdbx_strand_id
1 'polypeptide(L)'
;MLLTTPEPAGANCGFGGVKLETGVDRNGDGALLDDGEVNASATKYLCNGAQGPKGDTGSQGLQGESGPLAFAYGDGSAGDFTLSSFANPRSFQAGNFTAAGANLMFHNVTIDGTLIVSSGTMIRATGDIVIGPNGSIIVSPDFHIQTLNPSQRGIAMSASFNYLGGRGLDLGRTSLVSRADLLGGGSGFRSTTNPDILGGDGGGRLILAAKGNIIIRGYIDTNGRQGINNSVPTINRPAGAPTPVAGGGGGGGGVVSLLSRGTITVDTNGRIFANGGNGAVGWNGASPVAGQMYGGGGGGGGGIIQFLSANAPVIVNPANVQVNGGAAGASAVSGTATTLVQTGGGGGACAGNGGDGTKSTAAGDASQVGTTGDIITVKADQPELLFY
;
A
#
# COMPACT_ATOMS: atom_id res chain seq x y z
N MET A 1 -0.83 -13.38 -31.06
CA MET A 1 -2.13 -12.88 -30.55
C MET A 1 -2.90 -14.03 -29.90
N LEU A 2 -3.78 -13.73 -28.94
CA LEU A 2 -4.61 -14.70 -28.22
C LEU A 2 -6.08 -14.29 -28.38
N LEU A 3 -6.92 -15.21 -28.84
CA LEU A 3 -8.37 -15.06 -28.92
C LEU A 3 -9.02 -16.07 -27.97
N THR A 4 -10.06 -15.62 -27.26
CA THR A 4 -10.90 -16.50 -26.44
C THR A 4 -12.32 -16.49 -26.98
N THR A 5 -12.81 -17.67 -27.37
CA THR A 5 -14.19 -17.85 -27.79
C THR A 5 -14.94 -18.74 -26.80
N PRO A 6 -16.24 -18.49 -26.54
CA PRO A 6 -17.03 -19.38 -25.72
C PRO A 6 -17.10 -20.78 -26.35
N GLU A 7 -16.75 -21.82 -25.58
CA GLU A 7 -16.91 -23.22 -26.00
C GLU A 7 -18.22 -23.75 -25.38
N PRO A 8 -19.24 -24.04 -26.20
CA PRO A 8 -20.49 -24.62 -25.69
C PRO A 8 -20.25 -26.03 -25.12
N ALA A 9 -21.18 -26.49 -24.29
CA ALA A 9 -21.12 -27.84 -23.75
C ALA A 9 -21.17 -28.87 -24.88
N GLY A 10 -20.18 -29.76 -24.94
CA GLY A 10 -20.01 -30.66 -26.07
C GLY A 10 -18.75 -31.50 -26.00
N ALA A 11 -18.29 -31.96 -27.16
CA ALA A 11 -17.22 -32.95 -27.28
C ALA A 11 -15.88 -32.48 -26.67
N ASN A 12 -15.57 -31.19 -26.72
CA ASN A 12 -14.33 -30.65 -26.16
C ASN A 12 -14.45 -30.34 -24.67
N CYS A 13 -15.61 -29.87 -24.20
CA CYS A 13 -15.89 -29.55 -22.81
C CYS A 13 -17.29 -30.00 -22.39
N GLY A 14 -17.39 -31.02 -21.53
CA GLY A 14 -18.67 -31.60 -21.11
C GLY A 14 -19.65 -30.64 -20.42
N PHE A 15 -19.16 -29.56 -19.80
CA PHE A 15 -19.98 -28.54 -19.14
C PHE A 15 -19.77 -27.13 -19.73
N GLY A 16 -19.32 -27.09 -20.98
CA GLY A 16 -18.88 -25.86 -21.64
C GLY A 16 -17.57 -25.34 -21.07
N GLY A 17 -17.08 -24.25 -21.63
CA GLY A 17 -15.80 -23.67 -21.23
C GLY A 17 -15.40 -22.51 -22.13
N VAL A 18 -14.09 -22.30 -22.22
CA VAL A 18 -13.49 -21.30 -23.10
C VAL A 18 -12.49 -21.98 -24.02
N LYS A 19 -12.59 -21.72 -25.32
CA LYS A 19 -11.60 -22.12 -26.32
C LYS A 19 -10.57 -21.00 -26.43
N LEU A 20 -9.30 -21.35 -26.23
CA LEU A 20 -8.15 -20.47 -26.35
C LEU A 20 -7.44 -20.76 -27.67
N GLU A 21 -7.34 -19.73 -28.50
CA GLU A 21 -6.73 -19.80 -29.83
C GLU A 21 -5.54 -18.85 -29.87
N THR A 22 -4.40 -19.34 -30.34
CA THR A 22 -3.20 -18.52 -30.49
C THR A 22 -2.76 -18.55 -31.95
N GLY A 23 -2.26 -17.42 -32.44
CA GLY A 23 -1.78 -17.30 -33.79
C GLY A 23 -0.86 -16.10 -33.97
N VAL A 24 -0.22 -16.04 -35.13
CA VAL A 24 0.65 -14.94 -35.54
C VAL A 24 -0.07 -14.21 -36.66
N ASP A 25 -0.30 -12.92 -36.47
CA ASP A 25 -0.83 -12.01 -37.49
C ASP A 25 0.20 -11.92 -38.62
N ARG A 26 -0.09 -12.61 -39.73
CA ARG A 26 0.83 -12.78 -40.87
C ARG A 26 0.54 -11.77 -41.97
N ASN A 27 -0.69 -11.28 -42.05
CA ASN A 27 -1.13 -10.31 -43.03
C ASN A 27 -1.05 -8.85 -42.52
N GLY A 28 -0.85 -8.65 -41.22
CA GLY A 28 -0.62 -7.35 -40.58
C GLY A 28 -1.87 -6.49 -40.47
N ASP A 29 -3.07 -7.09 -40.53
CA ASP A 29 -4.33 -6.35 -40.56
C ASP A 29 -4.92 -6.07 -39.16
N GLY A 30 -4.32 -6.63 -38.11
CA GLY A 30 -4.73 -6.42 -36.73
C GLY A 30 -6.06 -7.08 -36.36
N ALA A 31 -6.61 -7.95 -37.21
CA ALA A 31 -7.76 -8.78 -36.87
C ALA A 31 -7.33 -9.89 -35.90
N LEU A 32 -8.23 -10.25 -34.97
CA LEU A 32 -7.97 -11.31 -34.00
C LEU A 32 -8.15 -12.67 -34.67
N LEU A 33 -7.10 -13.11 -35.39
CA LEU A 33 -6.91 -14.43 -36.00
C LEU A 33 -7.87 -14.79 -37.15
N ASP A 34 -7.39 -14.69 -38.38
CA ASP A 34 -8.10 -15.24 -39.55
C ASP A 34 -7.88 -16.76 -39.73
N ASP A 35 -8.76 -17.37 -40.53
CA ASP A 35 -8.64 -18.78 -40.94
C ASP A 35 -7.32 -19.00 -41.71
N GLY A 36 -6.37 -19.66 -41.03
CA GLY A 36 -5.01 -19.92 -41.54
C GLY A 36 -3.88 -19.26 -40.72
N GLU A 37 -4.23 -18.34 -39.83
CA GLU A 37 -3.31 -17.70 -38.88
C GLU A 37 -3.35 -18.35 -37.49
N VAL A 38 -4.45 -19.07 -37.20
CA VAL A 38 -4.63 -19.88 -35.99
C VAL A 38 -3.67 -21.08 -36.01
N ASN A 39 -2.87 -21.21 -34.96
CA ASN A 39 -2.08 -22.41 -34.72
C ASN A 39 -2.95 -23.49 -34.09
N ALA A 40 -3.51 -24.37 -34.94
CA ALA A 40 -4.40 -25.45 -34.50
C ALA A 40 -3.76 -26.41 -33.47
N SER A 41 -2.42 -26.60 -33.50
CA SER A 41 -1.72 -27.43 -32.51
C SER A 41 -1.59 -26.76 -31.14
N ALA A 42 -1.80 -25.44 -31.06
CA ALA A 42 -1.76 -24.65 -29.84
C ALA A 42 -3.15 -24.29 -29.31
N THR A 43 -4.23 -24.68 -29.99
CA THR A 43 -5.60 -24.51 -29.50
C THR A 43 -5.80 -25.33 -28.23
N LYS A 44 -6.26 -24.67 -27.15
CA LYS A 44 -6.54 -25.29 -25.85
C LYS A 44 -7.98 -25.03 -25.43
N TYR A 45 -8.56 -25.97 -24.71
CA TYR A 45 -9.89 -25.83 -24.14
C TYR A 45 -9.77 -25.77 -22.62
N LEU A 46 -10.33 -24.73 -22.03
CA LEU A 46 -10.46 -24.58 -20.59
C LEU A 46 -11.90 -24.93 -20.21
N CYS A 47 -12.11 -26.16 -19.79
CA CYS A 47 -13.44 -26.67 -19.50
C CYS A 47 -13.90 -26.33 -18.08
N ASN A 48 -15.19 -26.01 -17.96
CA ASN A 48 -15.85 -25.88 -16.67
C ASN A 48 -15.92 -27.25 -15.99
N GLY A 49 -15.77 -27.26 -14.66
CA GLY A 49 -15.99 -28.46 -13.86
C GLY A 49 -17.47 -28.84 -13.79
N ALA A 50 -17.75 -30.11 -13.48
CA ALA A 50 -19.11 -30.53 -13.15
C ALA A 50 -19.66 -29.69 -12.01
N GLN A 51 -20.90 -29.20 -12.13
CA GLN A 51 -21.56 -28.50 -11.05
C GLN A 51 -21.66 -29.44 -9.84
N GLY A 52 -21.02 -29.08 -8.73
CA GLY A 52 -21.18 -29.81 -7.47
C GLY A 52 -22.66 -29.84 -7.04
N PRO A 53 -23.07 -30.81 -6.19
CA PRO A 53 -24.43 -30.84 -5.67
C PRO A 53 -24.79 -29.46 -5.13
N LYS A 54 -25.98 -28.96 -5.51
CA LYS A 54 -26.52 -27.71 -5.00
C LYS A 54 -26.52 -27.82 -3.48
N GLY A 55 -25.64 -27.05 -2.82
CA GLY A 55 -25.71 -26.92 -1.37
C GLY A 55 -27.10 -26.45 -0.97
N ASP A 56 -27.57 -26.86 0.20
CA ASP A 56 -28.85 -26.36 0.73
C ASP A 56 -28.92 -24.85 0.55
N THR A 57 -30.08 -24.36 0.11
CA THR A 57 -30.31 -22.92 -0.01
C THR A 57 -30.08 -22.34 1.39
N GLY A 58 -28.91 -21.74 1.62
CA GLY A 58 -28.66 -20.97 2.83
C GLY A 58 -29.77 -19.95 2.98
N SER A 59 -30.13 -19.62 4.21
CA SER A 59 -31.08 -18.53 4.48
C SER A 59 -30.72 -17.35 3.58
N GLN A 60 -31.67 -16.89 2.77
CA GLN A 60 -31.44 -15.75 1.89
C GLN A 60 -30.94 -14.60 2.77
N GLY A 61 -29.67 -14.20 2.57
CA GLY A 61 -29.13 -13.02 3.23
C GLY A 61 -30.03 -11.82 2.94
N LEU A 62 -29.95 -10.79 3.76
CA LEU A 62 -30.66 -9.53 3.47
C LEU A 62 -30.37 -9.14 2.01
N GLN A 63 -31.43 -8.91 1.23
CA GLN A 63 -31.27 -8.51 -0.16
C GLN A 63 -30.47 -7.21 -0.20
N GLY A 64 -29.22 -7.29 -0.67
CA GLY A 64 -28.34 -6.14 -0.76
C GLY A 64 -28.85 -5.08 -1.72
N GLU A 65 -28.45 -3.83 -1.49
CA GLU A 65 -28.86 -2.71 -2.34
C GLU A 65 -28.39 -2.93 -3.78
N SER A 66 -29.23 -2.68 -4.79
CA SER A 66 -28.85 -2.74 -6.20
C SER A 66 -28.45 -1.35 -6.71
N GLY A 67 -27.33 -1.25 -7.45
CA GLY A 67 -26.91 -0.03 -8.15
C GLY A 67 -25.52 0.52 -7.76
N PRO A 68 -25.22 1.79 -8.11
CA PRO A 68 -23.92 2.46 -7.86
C PRO A 68 -23.50 2.47 -6.38
N LEU A 69 -24.45 2.34 -5.45
CA LEU A 69 -24.20 2.34 -4.01
C LEU A 69 -23.60 1.02 -3.50
N ALA A 70 -23.97 -0.11 -4.10
CA ALA A 70 -23.37 -1.42 -3.78
C ALA A 70 -21.87 -1.44 -4.12
N PHE A 71 -21.48 -0.70 -5.16
CA PHE A 71 -20.09 -0.58 -5.57
C PHE A 71 -19.24 0.24 -4.59
N ALA A 72 -19.85 1.22 -3.90
CA ALA A 72 -19.17 2.08 -2.94
C ALA A 72 -19.19 1.50 -1.51
N TYR A 73 -20.36 1.09 -1.02
CA TYR A 73 -20.60 0.70 0.37
C TYR A 73 -20.82 -0.79 0.58
N GLY A 74 -20.77 -1.58 -0.50
CA GLY A 74 -21.07 -3.01 -0.45
C GLY A 74 -22.56 -3.29 -0.41
N ASP A 75 -22.90 -4.56 -0.48
CA ASP A 75 -24.27 -5.05 -0.46
C ASP A 75 -24.69 -5.58 0.93
N GLY A 76 -23.74 -5.65 1.88
CA GLY A 76 -23.96 -6.15 3.23
C GLY A 76 -24.07 -7.68 3.34
N SER A 77 -23.81 -8.41 2.25
CA SER A 77 -24.01 -9.86 2.18
C SER A 77 -23.07 -10.66 3.10
N ALA A 78 -21.96 -10.07 3.56
CA ALA A 78 -21.08 -10.70 4.54
C ALA A 78 -21.60 -10.59 5.99
N GLY A 79 -22.74 -9.93 6.22
CA GLY A 79 -23.32 -9.72 7.54
C GLY A 79 -22.48 -8.79 8.41
N ASP A 80 -22.67 -8.84 9.74
CA ASP A 80 -21.88 -8.04 10.67
C ASP A 80 -20.50 -8.65 10.89
N PHE A 81 -19.46 -7.82 10.82
CA PHE A 81 -18.12 -8.19 11.21
C PHE A 81 -17.78 -7.61 12.58
N THR A 82 -17.44 -8.48 13.52
CA THR A 82 -16.98 -8.08 14.86
C THR A 82 -15.64 -8.75 15.18
N LEU A 83 -14.65 -7.93 15.55
CA LEU A 83 -13.38 -8.36 16.09
C LEU A 83 -13.25 -7.83 17.53
N SER A 84 -13.28 -8.72 18.52
CA SER A 84 -13.16 -8.34 19.93
C SER A 84 -11.70 -8.10 20.35
N SER A 85 -11.51 -7.39 21.45
CA SER A 85 -10.19 -7.04 22.01
C SER A 85 -9.37 -8.23 22.52
N PHE A 86 -10.02 -9.34 22.84
CA PHE A 86 -9.36 -10.58 23.27
C PHE A 86 -9.14 -11.57 22.12
N ALA A 87 -9.59 -11.23 20.91
CA ALA A 87 -9.36 -12.08 19.75
C ALA A 87 -7.89 -12.02 19.33
N ASN A 88 -7.36 -13.15 18.86
CA ASN A 88 -6.07 -13.16 18.17
C ASN A 88 -6.10 -12.19 16.97
N PRO A 89 -4.96 -11.60 16.60
CA PRO A 89 -4.87 -10.75 15.42
C PRO A 89 -5.46 -11.44 14.19
N ARG A 90 -6.38 -10.77 13.51
CA ARG A 90 -7.02 -11.29 12.30
C ARG A 90 -6.32 -10.71 11.08
N SER A 91 -6.03 -11.54 10.08
CA SER A 91 -5.43 -11.09 8.83
C SER A 91 -6.38 -11.31 7.65
N PHE A 92 -6.58 -10.26 6.85
CA PHE A 92 -7.25 -10.33 5.53
C PHE A 92 -6.24 -10.49 4.38
N GLN A 93 -4.97 -10.80 4.68
CA GLN A 93 -3.99 -11.09 3.65
C GLN A 93 -4.36 -12.38 2.89
N ALA A 94 -4.02 -12.42 1.59
CA ALA A 94 -4.38 -13.48 0.66
C ALA A 94 -4.12 -14.89 1.27
N GLY A 95 -5.18 -15.70 1.35
CA GLY A 95 -5.12 -17.10 1.79
C GLY A 95 -5.61 -17.40 3.22
N ASN A 96 -5.84 -16.39 4.07
CA ASN A 96 -6.16 -16.61 5.50
C ASN A 96 -7.54 -16.12 5.97
N PHE A 97 -8.43 -15.72 5.06
CA PHE A 97 -9.77 -15.26 5.43
C PHE A 97 -10.87 -16.09 4.80
N THR A 98 -11.72 -16.66 5.64
CA THR A 98 -13.00 -17.28 5.29
C THR A 98 -14.13 -16.54 6.01
N ALA A 99 -14.49 -15.34 5.55
CA ALA A 99 -15.85 -14.85 5.77
C ALA A 99 -16.83 -15.69 4.95
N ALA A 100 -18.10 -15.74 5.38
CA ALA A 100 -19.17 -16.20 4.51
C ALA A 100 -19.12 -15.39 3.20
N GLY A 101 -18.87 -16.06 2.07
CA GLY A 101 -18.80 -15.44 0.75
C GLY A 101 -17.47 -14.77 0.37
N ALA A 102 -16.44 -14.78 1.22
CA ALA A 102 -15.11 -14.20 0.96
C ALA A 102 -15.11 -12.73 0.47
N ASN A 103 -16.14 -11.95 0.80
CA ASN A 103 -16.27 -10.56 0.38
C ASN A 103 -16.18 -9.59 1.58
N LEU A 104 -15.51 -8.46 1.37
CA LEU A 104 -15.35 -7.40 2.38
C LEU A 104 -16.52 -6.41 2.35
N MET A 105 -17.75 -6.93 2.26
CA MET A 105 -19.01 -6.17 2.11
C MET A 105 -19.96 -6.49 3.27
N PHE A 106 -19.84 -5.75 4.36
CA PHE A 106 -20.50 -6.02 5.64
C PHE A 106 -21.77 -5.19 5.83
N HIS A 107 -22.61 -5.60 6.77
CA HIS A 107 -23.67 -4.74 7.29
C HIS A 107 -23.07 -3.70 8.23
N ASN A 108 -22.57 -4.11 9.40
CA ASN A 108 -21.75 -3.29 10.28
C ASN A 108 -20.34 -3.88 10.47
N VAL A 109 -19.37 -3.03 10.78
CA VAL A 109 -17.99 -3.42 11.08
C VAL A 109 -17.61 -2.85 12.45
N THR A 110 -17.25 -3.71 13.39
CA THR A 110 -16.70 -3.33 14.69
C THR A 110 -15.34 -3.99 14.90
N ILE A 111 -14.29 -3.19 15.08
CA ILE A 111 -12.91 -3.63 15.29
C ILE A 111 -12.44 -3.10 16.63
N ASP A 112 -12.38 -3.95 17.66
CA ASP A 112 -11.79 -3.63 18.96
C ASP A 112 -10.53 -4.48 19.25
N GLY A 113 -10.04 -5.25 18.27
CA GLY A 113 -8.75 -5.96 18.33
C GLY A 113 -7.82 -5.56 17.17
N THR A 114 -6.80 -6.36 16.90
CA THR A 114 -5.85 -6.11 15.80
C THR A 114 -6.31 -6.74 14.48
N LEU A 115 -6.60 -5.90 13.48
CA LEU A 115 -6.86 -6.29 12.12
C LEU A 115 -5.66 -5.95 11.23
N ILE A 116 -5.10 -6.95 10.55
CA ILE A 116 -4.03 -6.79 9.58
C ILE A 116 -4.63 -6.93 8.18
N VAL A 117 -4.36 -5.98 7.30
CA VAL A 117 -4.86 -5.99 5.92
C VAL A 117 -3.73 -5.80 4.92
N SER A 118 -3.92 -6.28 3.69
CA SER A 118 -3.00 -5.95 2.60
C SER A 118 -3.23 -4.50 2.12
N SER A 119 -2.19 -3.89 1.56
CA SER A 119 -2.36 -2.64 0.79
C SER A 119 -3.41 -2.82 -0.31
N GLY A 120 -4.22 -1.78 -0.54
CA GLY A 120 -5.34 -1.79 -1.48
C GLY A 120 -6.62 -2.40 -0.91
N THR A 121 -6.64 -2.81 0.37
CA THR A 121 -7.84 -3.36 0.99
C THR A 121 -8.94 -2.30 1.09
N MET A 122 -10.14 -2.68 0.66
CA MET A 122 -11.34 -1.88 0.78
C MET A 122 -12.35 -2.61 1.69
N ILE A 123 -12.64 -2.01 2.84
CA ILE A 123 -13.68 -2.50 3.77
C ILE A 123 -14.93 -1.67 3.56
N ARG A 124 -16.05 -2.35 3.30
CA ARG A 124 -17.32 -1.75 2.95
C ARG A 124 -18.41 -2.13 3.95
N ALA A 125 -19.22 -1.17 4.35
CA ALA A 125 -20.35 -1.37 5.25
C ALA A 125 -21.61 -0.62 4.77
N THR A 126 -22.76 -1.30 4.74
CA THR A 126 -24.07 -0.65 4.51
C THR A 126 -24.60 0.09 5.74
N GLY A 127 -24.05 -0.20 6.93
CA GLY A 127 -24.23 0.51 8.18
C GLY A 127 -22.94 1.23 8.60
N ASP A 128 -22.55 1.07 9.86
CA ASP A 128 -21.43 1.80 10.47
C ASP A 128 -20.11 1.00 10.43
N ILE A 129 -18.98 1.74 10.40
CA ILE A 129 -17.64 1.20 10.67
C ILE A 129 -17.11 1.83 11.96
N VAL A 130 -16.83 1.01 12.97
CA VAL A 130 -16.33 1.44 14.27
C VAL A 130 -14.99 0.77 14.56
N ILE A 131 -13.95 1.57 14.74
CA ILE A 131 -12.68 1.14 15.33
C ILE A 131 -12.75 1.50 16.82
N GLY A 132 -12.97 0.49 17.66
CA GLY A 132 -13.07 0.61 19.11
C GLY A 132 -11.77 1.09 19.76
N PRO A 133 -11.79 1.42 21.06
CA PRO A 133 -10.63 1.98 21.77
C PRO A 133 -9.38 1.10 21.74
N ASN A 134 -9.55 -0.22 21.69
CA ASN A 134 -8.45 -1.19 21.58
C ASN A 134 -8.22 -1.64 20.13
N GLY A 135 -9.05 -1.17 19.20
CA GLY A 135 -9.00 -1.50 17.79
C GLY A 135 -7.75 -0.95 17.12
N SER A 136 -7.10 -1.80 16.33
CA SER A 136 -5.99 -1.38 15.46
C SER A 136 -6.17 -1.96 14.07
N ILE A 137 -6.05 -1.11 13.05
CA ILE A 137 -5.92 -1.57 11.66
C ILE A 137 -4.48 -1.31 11.22
N ILE A 138 -3.75 -2.40 10.97
CA ILE A 138 -2.39 -2.35 10.48
C ILE A 138 -2.43 -2.71 9.00
N VAL A 139 -2.09 -1.75 8.15
CA VAL A 139 -2.04 -1.96 6.72
C VAL A 139 -0.62 -2.38 6.37
N SER A 140 -0.50 -3.62 5.92
CA SER A 140 0.78 -4.09 5.39
C SER A 140 1.14 -3.21 4.21
N PRO A 141 2.38 -2.71 4.16
CA PRO A 141 2.85 -2.04 2.96
C PRO A 141 2.77 -2.99 1.78
N ASP A 142 2.80 -2.42 0.58
CA ASP A 142 2.90 -3.16 -0.66
C ASP A 142 4.12 -4.10 -0.58
N PHE A 143 3.87 -5.38 -0.26
CA PHE A 143 4.94 -6.37 -0.07
C PHE A 143 5.47 -6.73 -1.44
N HIS A 144 6.51 -6.04 -1.87
CA HIS A 144 7.14 -6.32 -3.15
C HIS A 144 8.55 -6.84 -2.96
N ILE A 145 8.86 -7.79 -3.84
CA ILE A 145 10.05 -8.61 -3.83
C ILE A 145 11.25 -7.67 -3.73
N GLN A 146 11.96 -7.77 -2.60
CA GLN A 146 13.10 -6.94 -2.30
C GLN A 146 14.25 -7.07 -3.32
N THR A 147 14.10 -7.86 -4.39
CA THR A 147 15.09 -8.05 -5.45
C THR A 147 14.79 -7.24 -6.72
N LEU A 148 13.63 -6.60 -6.85
CA LEU A 148 13.27 -5.82 -8.04
C LEU A 148 13.78 -4.38 -7.93
N ASN A 149 14.79 -4.05 -8.74
CA ASN A 149 15.11 -2.68 -9.13
C ASN A 149 14.36 -2.33 -10.41
N PRO A 150 13.86 -1.09 -10.59
CA PRO A 150 14.08 0.12 -9.77
C PRO A 150 13.08 0.32 -8.61
N SER A 151 13.37 1.29 -7.71
CA SER A 151 12.47 1.74 -6.64
C SER A 151 11.05 2.00 -7.12
N GLN A 152 10.07 1.72 -6.27
CA GLN A 152 8.66 1.89 -6.62
C GLN A 152 8.21 3.33 -6.41
N ARG A 153 7.45 3.84 -7.38
CA ARG A 153 6.86 5.18 -7.32
C ARG A 153 5.68 5.23 -6.36
N GLY A 154 4.87 4.16 -6.27
CA GLY A 154 3.58 4.21 -5.59
C GLY A 154 2.71 5.36 -6.13
N ILE A 155 1.95 5.98 -5.23
CA ILE A 155 1.20 7.22 -5.46
C ILE A 155 2.14 8.43 -5.25
N ALA A 156 3.05 8.64 -6.19
CA ALA A 156 3.97 9.79 -6.24
C ALA A 156 4.22 10.22 -7.70
N MET A 157 4.81 11.40 -7.93
CA MET A 157 5.21 11.84 -9.27
C MET A 157 6.44 11.09 -9.78
N SER A 158 7.42 10.82 -8.91
CA SER A 158 8.62 10.07 -9.23
C SER A 158 9.06 9.17 -8.10
N ALA A 159 9.64 8.02 -8.44
CA ALA A 159 10.31 7.16 -7.47
C ALA A 159 11.60 7.82 -6.95
N SER A 160 12.08 7.33 -5.81
CA SER A 160 13.43 7.62 -5.33
C SER A 160 14.48 7.02 -6.28
N PHE A 161 15.65 7.65 -6.37
CA PHE A 161 16.73 7.13 -7.21
C PHE A 161 18.10 7.53 -6.67
N ASN A 162 18.94 6.53 -6.39
CA ASN A 162 20.26 6.73 -5.78
C ASN A 162 20.13 7.57 -4.49
N TYR A 163 20.72 8.77 -4.45
CA TYR A 163 20.60 9.70 -3.35
C TYR A 163 19.37 10.63 -3.47
N LEU A 164 18.70 10.70 -4.62
CA LEU A 164 17.59 11.61 -4.83
C LEU A 164 16.31 11.05 -4.19
N GLY A 165 15.66 11.88 -3.38
CA GLY A 165 14.33 11.59 -2.85
C GLY A 165 13.28 11.55 -3.97
N GLY A 166 12.24 10.73 -3.78
CA GLY A 166 11.07 10.73 -4.66
C GLY A 166 10.33 12.07 -4.61
N ARG A 167 9.60 12.41 -5.67
CA ARG A 167 8.75 13.61 -5.71
C ARG A 167 7.31 13.25 -5.46
N GLY A 168 6.73 13.89 -4.46
CA GLY A 168 5.35 13.66 -4.07
C GLY A 168 4.36 14.31 -5.05
N LEU A 169 3.09 13.97 -4.94
CA LEU A 169 2.02 14.60 -5.69
C LEU A 169 1.73 16.02 -5.18
N ASP A 170 1.46 16.93 -6.11
CA ASP A 170 0.92 18.24 -5.76
C ASP A 170 -0.48 18.12 -5.13
N LEU A 171 -0.83 19.06 -4.24
CA LEU A 171 -2.09 19.08 -3.48
C LEU A 171 -3.36 18.93 -4.36
N GLY A 172 -3.36 19.46 -5.58
CA GLY A 172 -4.51 19.32 -6.50
C GLY A 172 -4.65 17.92 -7.12
N ARG A 173 -3.58 17.12 -7.13
CA ARG A 173 -3.60 15.73 -7.62
C ARG A 173 -3.88 14.74 -6.49
N THR A 174 -3.50 15.07 -5.25
CA THR A 174 -3.78 14.22 -4.09
C THR A 174 -5.28 14.17 -3.79
N SER A 175 -6.04 15.22 -4.10
CA SER A 175 -7.51 15.22 -4.01
C SER A 175 -8.21 14.32 -5.03
N LEU A 176 -7.51 13.87 -6.08
CA LEU A 176 -8.04 13.01 -7.15
C LEU A 176 -7.68 11.54 -6.97
N VAL A 177 -6.94 11.19 -5.92
CA VAL A 177 -6.61 9.78 -5.62
C VAL A 177 -7.90 9.02 -5.38
N SER A 178 -8.12 8.02 -6.23
CA SER A 178 -9.41 7.34 -6.35
C SER A 178 -9.36 5.93 -5.76
N ARG A 179 -10.47 5.19 -5.91
CA ARG A 179 -10.50 3.75 -5.64
C ARG A 179 -9.65 2.90 -6.59
N ALA A 180 -9.31 3.42 -7.78
CA ALA A 180 -8.54 2.69 -8.78
C ALA A 180 -7.05 2.65 -8.44
N ASP A 181 -6.59 3.59 -7.61
CA ASP A 181 -5.22 3.64 -7.11
C ASP A 181 -5.06 2.68 -5.93
N LEU A 182 -4.67 1.45 -6.26
CA LEU A 182 -4.46 0.38 -5.28
C LEU A 182 -3.10 0.47 -4.57
N LEU A 183 -2.20 1.31 -5.07
CA LEU A 183 -0.85 1.46 -4.53
C LEU A 183 -0.83 2.36 -3.31
N GLY A 184 0.14 2.12 -2.43
CA GLY A 184 0.45 3.00 -1.32
C GLY A 184 1.53 4.04 -1.65
N GLY A 185 2.37 4.34 -0.67
CA GLY A 185 3.54 5.20 -0.84
C GLY A 185 4.65 4.55 -1.67
N GLY A 186 5.54 5.38 -2.23
CA GLY A 186 6.75 4.91 -2.93
C GLY A 186 7.82 4.40 -1.96
N SER A 187 8.68 3.50 -2.45
CA SER A 187 9.77 2.93 -1.63
C SER A 187 10.98 3.86 -1.55
N GLY A 188 11.72 3.77 -0.46
CA GLY A 188 13.06 4.33 -0.36
C GLY A 188 14.02 3.65 -1.31
N PHE A 189 15.14 4.32 -1.63
CA PHE A 189 16.14 3.77 -2.52
C PHE A 189 16.86 2.58 -1.90
N ARG A 190 16.95 1.50 -2.67
CA ARG A 190 17.71 0.28 -2.38
C ARG A 190 18.93 0.22 -3.29
N SER A 191 20.11 -0.07 -2.75
CA SER A 191 21.31 -0.14 -3.57
C SER A 191 21.31 -1.39 -4.45
N THR A 192 21.74 -1.23 -5.71
CA THR A 192 21.93 -2.33 -6.66
C THR A 192 23.29 -3.01 -6.51
N THR A 193 24.24 -2.35 -5.85
CA THR A 193 25.61 -2.82 -5.68
C THR A 193 25.90 -3.30 -4.27
N ASN A 194 25.10 -2.88 -3.28
CA ASN A 194 25.25 -3.27 -1.88
C ASN A 194 23.92 -3.76 -1.29
N PRO A 195 23.74 -5.08 -1.07
CA PRO A 195 22.49 -5.63 -0.55
C PRO A 195 22.19 -5.25 0.91
N ASP A 196 23.15 -4.65 1.61
CA ASP A 196 22.96 -4.20 3.00
C ASP A 196 22.32 -2.80 3.10
N ILE A 197 22.23 -2.07 1.97
CA ILE A 197 21.52 -0.79 1.87
C ILE A 197 20.09 -1.06 1.40
N LEU A 198 19.17 -1.12 2.36
CA LEU A 198 17.77 -1.47 2.13
C LEU A 198 16.90 -0.23 2.26
N GLY A 199 16.25 0.16 1.17
CA GLY A 199 15.19 1.16 1.21
C GLY A 199 13.99 0.63 1.99
N GLY A 200 13.32 1.51 2.73
CA GLY A 200 12.05 1.19 3.39
C GLY A 200 10.93 1.05 2.37
N ASP A 201 10.07 0.04 2.55
CA ASP A 201 8.85 -0.11 1.76
C ASP A 201 7.90 1.07 2.02
N GLY A 202 7.21 1.55 0.99
CA GLY A 202 6.21 2.58 1.14
C GLY A 202 4.97 2.09 1.90
N GLY A 203 4.32 2.95 2.65
CA GLY A 203 3.16 2.62 3.47
C GLY A 203 1.97 2.17 2.63
N GLY A 204 1.09 1.32 3.17
CA GLY A 204 0.01 0.72 2.39
C GLY A 204 -1.18 1.64 2.10
N ARG A 205 -2.09 1.17 1.25
CA ARG A 205 -3.38 1.79 0.92
C ARG A 205 -4.53 1.14 1.70
N LEU A 206 -5.40 1.95 2.29
CA LEU A 206 -6.65 1.49 2.91
C LEU A 206 -7.83 2.38 2.53
N ILE A 207 -8.95 1.74 2.25
CA ILE A 207 -10.23 2.40 2.00
C ILE A 207 -11.26 1.86 2.98
N LEU A 208 -11.87 2.74 3.77
CA LEU A 208 -13.04 2.44 4.59
C LEU A 208 -14.24 3.17 4.01
N ALA A 209 -15.29 2.44 3.63
CA ALA A 209 -16.50 3.01 3.07
C ALA A 209 -17.73 2.56 3.85
N ALA A 210 -18.39 3.50 4.53
CA ALA A 210 -19.59 3.24 5.33
C ALA A 210 -20.76 4.07 4.80
N LYS A 211 -21.91 3.47 4.54
CA LYS A 211 -23.11 4.26 4.27
C LYS A 211 -23.60 4.97 5.55
N GLY A 212 -23.37 4.36 6.71
CA GLY A 212 -23.49 5.00 8.00
C GLY A 212 -22.26 5.82 8.36
N ASN A 213 -21.91 5.85 9.64
CA ASN A 213 -20.80 6.60 10.22
C ASN A 213 -19.48 5.82 10.16
N ILE A 214 -18.37 6.55 10.15
CA ILE A 214 -17.04 5.99 10.45
C ILE A 214 -16.57 6.59 11.77
N ILE A 215 -16.32 5.75 12.76
CA ILE A 215 -15.93 6.19 14.11
C ILE A 215 -14.60 5.54 14.49
N ILE A 216 -13.58 6.37 14.72
CA ILE A 216 -12.22 5.95 15.01
C ILE A 216 -11.88 6.34 16.45
N ARG A 217 -11.82 5.35 17.34
CA ARG A 217 -11.40 5.50 18.75
C ARG A 217 -10.05 4.85 19.03
N GLY A 218 -9.68 3.85 18.24
CA GLY A 218 -8.38 3.19 18.23
C GLY A 218 -7.43 3.82 17.23
N TYR A 219 -6.66 3.02 16.47
CA TYR A 219 -5.77 3.59 15.46
C TYR A 219 -5.69 2.84 14.13
N ILE A 220 -5.39 3.59 13.07
CA ILE A 220 -5.07 3.11 11.71
C ILE A 220 -3.61 3.43 11.43
N ASP A 221 -2.84 2.42 11.01
CA ASP A 221 -1.42 2.55 10.67
C ASP A 221 -1.18 2.17 9.21
N THR A 222 -0.80 3.17 8.42
CA THR A 222 -0.34 3.05 7.03
C THR A 222 1.02 3.73 6.87
N ASN A 223 1.86 3.74 7.90
CA ASN A 223 3.17 4.39 7.84
C ASN A 223 4.10 3.71 6.82
N GLY A 224 4.99 4.50 6.22
CA GLY A 224 6.13 3.99 5.48
C GLY A 224 7.12 3.29 6.41
N ARG A 225 7.79 2.24 5.91
CA ARG A 225 8.81 1.54 6.68
C ARG A 225 10.10 2.35 6.74
N GLN A 226 10.85 2.16 7.81
CA GLN A 226 12.18 2.76 7.96
C GLN A 226 13.13 2.17 6.92
N GLY A 227 14.08 2.98 6.46
CA GLY A 227 15.27 2.48 5.78
C GLY A 227 16.05 1.57 6.72
N ILE A 228 16.76 0.59 6.16
CA ILE A 228 17.54 -0.37 6.92
C ILE A 228 18.99 -0.36 6.42
N ASN A 229 19.89 -0.44 7.39
CA ASN A 229 21.28 -0.81 7.24
C ASN A 229 21.44 -2.21 7.85
N ASN A 230 21.71 -3.22 7.02
CA ASN A 230 21.76 -4.62 7.46
C ASN A 230 23.17 -5.13 7.79
N SER A 231 24.15 -4.22 7.94
CA SER A 231 25.53 -4.58 8.29
C SER A 231 25.75 -4.71 9.79
N VAL A 232 24.74 -4.47 10.64
CA VAL A 232 24.82 -4.76 12.07
C VAL A 232 24.74 -6.28 12.30
N PRO A 233 25.71 -6.90 13.00
CA PRO A 233 25.66 -8.33 13.29
C PRO A 233 24.38 -8.72 14.04
N THR A 234 23.63 -9.68 13.51
CA THR A 234 22.51 -10.33 14.22
C THR A 234 22.88 -11.76 14.57
N ILE A 235 22.18 -12.36 15.54
CA ILE A 235 22.40 -13.77 15.95
C ILE A 235 22.31 -14.77 14.80
N ASN A 236 21.64 -14.41 13.69
CA ASN A 236 21.41 -15.25 12.51
C ASN A 236 22.31 -14.90 11.31
N ARG A 237 23.15 -13.86 11.40
CA ARG A 237 24.16 -13.51 10.39
C ARG A 237 25.55 -13.61 11.04
N PRO A 238 26.26 -14.75 10.88
CA PRO A 238 27.61 -14.90 11.38
C PRO A 238 28.49 -13.78 10.84
N ALA A 239 29.47 -13.34 11.63
CA ALA A 239 30.41 -12.27 11.30
C ALA A 239 31.32 -12.64 10.10
N GLY A 240 30.78 -12.61 8.88
CA GLY A 240 31.53 -12.14 7.72
C GLY A 240 31.62 -10.63 7.88
N ALA A 241 32.85 -10.12 8.07
CA ALA A 241 33.15 -8.80 8.64
C ALA A 241 32.07 -7.75 8.30
N PRO A 242 31.39 -7.16 9.31
CA PRO A 242 30.39 -6.14 9.04
C PRO A 242 31.10 -4.98 8.32
N THR A 243 30.84 -4.85 7.02
CA THR A 243 31.47 -3.82 6.19
C THR A 243 30.80 -2.49 6.49
N PRO A 244 31.57 -1.39 6.58
CA PRO A 244 30.99 -0.05 6.60
C PRO A 244 29.97 0.12 5.48
N VAL A 245 28.83 0.73 5.78
CA VAL A 245 27.72 0.83 4.85
C VAL A 245 26.94 2.13 5.03
N ALA A 246 26.44 2.69 3.93
CA ALA A 246 25.52 3.83 3.97
C ALA A 246 24.11 3.43 4.44
N GLY A 247 23.31 4.42 4.83
CA GLY A 247 21.93 4.23 5.20
C GLY A 247 21.00 4.14 3.98
N GLY A 248 20.06 3.19 3.99
CA GLY A 248 18.94 3.15 3.06
C GLY A 248 17.93 4.27 3.34
N GLY A 249 17.23 4.73 2.30
CA GLY A 249 16.19 5.75 2.43
C GLY A 249 14.91 5.20 3.06
N GLY A 250 14.15 6.02 3.78
CA GLY A 250 12.85 5.62 4.34
C GLY A 250 11.76 5.53 3.27
N GLY A 251 10.74 4.71 3.49
CA GLY A 251 9.58 4.58 2.60
C GLY A 251 8.61 5.76 2.73
N GLY A 252 7.93 6.14 1.65
CA GLY A 252 6.87 7.16 1.70
C GLY A 252 5.67 6.70 2.54
N GLY A 253 4.92 7.64 3.11
CA GLY A 253 3.70 7.33 3.86
C GLY A 253 2.60 6.73 2.97
N GLY A 254 1.69 5.99 3.58
CA GLY A 254 0.57 5.34 2.89
C GLY A 254 -0.60 6.27 2.61
N VAL A 255 -1.72 5.67 2.19
CA VAL A 255 -2.91 6.43 1.77
C VAL A 255 -4.15 5.85 2.45
N VAL A 256 -4.86 6.68 3.19
CA VAL A 256 -6.14 6.34 3.83
C VAL A 256 -7.26 7.16 3.22
N SER A 257 -8.30 6.50 2.72
CA SER A 257 -9.54 7.18 2.31
C SER A 257 -10.70 6.69 3.14
N LEU A 258 -11.35 7.63 3.80
CA LEU A 258 -12.54 7.41 4.60
C LEU A 258 -13.72 7.99 3.85
N LEU A 259 -14.64 7.15 3.43
CA LEU A 259 -15.83 7.50 2.67
C LEU A 259 -17.08 7.22 3.50
N SER A 260 -17.88 8.24 3.80
CA SER A 260 -19.06 8.07 4.65
C SER A 260 -20.27 8.93 4.24
N ARG A 261 -21.45 8.33 4.12
CA ARG A 261 -22.70 9.11 4.01
C ARG A 261 -23.20 9.64 5.36
N GLY A 262 -22.66 9.13 6.46
CA GLY A 262 -22.81 9.69 7.79
C GLY A 262 -21.70 10.69 8.12
N THR A 263 -21.32 10.71 9.40
CA THR A 263 -20.22 11.53 9.90
C THR A 263 -18.97 10.67 10.08
N ILE A 264 -17.81 11.19 9.67
CA ILE A 264 -16.51 10.62 10.02
C ILE A 264 -16.05 11.28 11.32
N THR A 265 -15.80 10.47 12.35
CA THR A 265 -15.36 10.94 13.67
C THR A 265 -14.02 10.31 14.04
N VAL A 266 -13.03 11.14 14.31
CA VAL A 266 -11.78 10.76 15.00
C VAL A 266 -11.90 11.25 16.43
N ASP A 267 -12.18 10.31 17.34
CA ASP A 267 -12.43 10.58 18.76
C ASP A 267 -11.13 11.02 19.46
N THR A 268 -11.21 11.37 20.74
CA THR A 268 -10.11 11.89 21.58
C THR A 268 -8.84 11.02 21.51
N ASN A 269 -9.02 9.70 21.49
CA ASN A 269 -7.93 8.71 21.39
C ASN A 269 -7.76 8.12 19.98
N GLY A 270 -8.64 8.47 19.06
CA GLY A 270 -8.61 8.04 17.67
C GLY A 270 -7.37 8.56 16.97
N ARG A 271 -6.61 7.69 16.29
CA ARG A 271 -5.37 8.04 15.57
C ARG A 271 -5.35 7.49 14.15
N ILE A 272 -4.84 8.28 13.20
CA ILE A 272 -4.65 7.85 11.81
C ILE A 272 -3.25 8.29 11.40
N PHE A 273 -2.41 7.33 11.04
CA PHE A 273 -1.01 7.57 10.73
C PHE A 273 -0.68 7.12 9.31
N ALA A 274 -0.28 8.10 8.50
CA ALA A 274 0.25 7.93 7.16
C ALA A 274 1.59 8.67 7.03
N ASN A 275 2.48 8.49 8.02
CA ASN A 275 3.78 9.15 8.06
C ASN A 275 4.78 8.44 7.14
N GLY A 276 5.75 9.19 6.63
CA GLY A 276 6.92 8.63 5.97
C GLY A 276 7.87 7.94 6.97
N GLY A 277 8.59 6.94 6.49
CA GLY A 277 9.62 6.26 7.26
C GLY A 277 10.91 7.07 7.36
N ASN A 278 11.63 6.94 8.46
CA ASN A 278 12.95 7.50 8.69
C ASN A 278 14.00 6.84 7.78
N GLY A 279 14.95 7.64 7.32
CA GLY A 279 16.17 7.13 6.69
C GLY A 279 17.07 6.43 7.70
N ALA A 280 17.79 5.40 7.26
CA ALA A 280 18.75 4.70 8.11
C ALA A 280 20.00 5.54 8.35
N VAL A 281 20.60 5.36 9.52
CA VAL A 281 21.92 5.92 9.84
C VAL A 281 22.99 5.15 9.05
N GLY A 282 23.96 5.87 8.51
CA GLY A 282 25.17 5.25 7.95
C GLY A 282 26.01 4.59 9.05
N TRP A 283 26.94 3.72 8.68
CA TRP A 283 27.81 3.06 9.64
C TRP A 283 29.23 2.92 9.09
N ASN A 284 30.22 3.36 9.87
CA ASN A 284 31.62 3.46 9.46
C ASN A 284 32.48 2.25 9.89
N GLY A 285 31.84 1.13 10.26
CA GLY A 285 32.54 -0.10 10.64
C GLY A 285 32.91 -0.17 12.13
N ALA A 286 33.40 -1.33 12.57
CA ALA A 286 33.95 -1.52 13.91
C ALA A 286 35.34 -0.88 14.08
N SER A 287 36.07 -0.68 12.97
CA SER A 287 37.37 0.00 12.93
C SER A 287 37.31 1.14 11.92
N PRO A 288 36.79 2.32 12.31
CA PRO A 288 36.59 3.44 11.39
C PRO A 288 37.90 4.01 10.85
N VAL A 289 37.95 4.28 9.55
CA VAL A 289 39.05 5.01 8.91
C VAL A 289 38.76 6.51 8.98
N ALA A 290 39.73 7.29 9.45
CA ALA A 290 39.59 8.74 9.56
C ALA A 290 39.33 9.38 8.19
N GLY A 291 38.40 10.33 8.13
CA GLY A 291 38.05 11.07 6.91
C GLY A 291 37.07 10.35 5.97
N GLN A 292 36.81 9.06 6.17
CA GLN A 292 35.81 8.32 5.41
C GLN A 292 34.42 8.52 5.98
N MET A 293 33.49 8.94 5.12
CA MET A 293 32.08 9.13 5.45
C MET A 293 31.19 8.13 4.72
N TYR A 294 30.20 7.62 5.45
CA TYR A 294 29.12 6.78 4.96
C TYR A 294 27.80 7.53 5.14
N GLY A 295 27.16 7.84 4.01
CA GLY A 295 26.01 8.72 3.97
C GLY A 295 24.80 8.17 4.74
N GLY A 296 24.11 9.03 5.47
CA GLY A 296 22.80 8.71 6.02
C GLY A 296 21.71 8.73 4.95
N GLY A 297 20.68 7.89 5.12
CA GLY A 297 19.54 7.83 4.21
C GLY A 297 18.59 9.01 4.39
N GLY A 298 17.93 9.42 3.31
CA GLY A 298 16.88 10.43 3.35
C GLY A 298 15.58 9.89 3.98
N GLY A 299 14.83 10.76 4.64
CA GLY A 299 13.51 10.42 5.19
C GLY A 299 12.45 10.29 4.10
N GLY A 300 11.49 9.39 4.25
CA GLY A 300 10.36 9.23 3.34
C GLY A 300 9.37 10.39 3.47
N GLY A 301 8.71 10.77 2.38
CA GLY A 301 7.67 11.80 2.38
C GLY A 301 6.38 11.33 3.05
N GLY A 302 5.61 12.27 3.58
CA GLY A 302 4.31 12.01 4.19
C GLY A 302 3.27 11.50 3.19
N GLY A 303 2.30 10.75 3.72
CA GLY A 303 1.22 10.11 2.97
C GLY A 303 0.00 11.01 2.75
N ILE A 304 -1.14 10.38 2.48
CA ILE A 304 -2.41 11.05 2.18
C ILE A 304 -3.49 10.52 3.12
N ILE A 305 -4.25 11.44 3.73
CA ILE A 305 -5.48 11.09 4.46
C ILE A 305 -6.63 11.88 3.84
N GLN A 306 -7.61 11.17 3.29
CA GLN A 306 -8.82 11.76 2.70
C GLN A 306 -10.04 11.46 3.58
N PHE A 307 -10.76 12.51 3.94
CA PHE A 307 -12.09 12.45 4.53
C PHE A 307 -13.11 12.87 3.47
N LEU A 308 -13.92 11.94 3.00
CA LEU A 308 -15.02 12.19 2.07
C LEU A 308 -16.33 11.86 2.78
N SER A 309 -17.10 12.88 3.17
CA SER A 309 -18.36 12.63 3.87
C SER A 309 -19.49 13.61 3.56
N ALA A 310 -20.73 13.18 3.78
CA ALA A 310 -21.89 14.07 3.65
C ALA A 310 -21.92 15.15 4.74
N ASN A 311 -21.48 14.78 5.95
CA ASN A 311 -21.34 15.69 7.08
C ASN A 311 -19.88 16.17 7.21
N ALA A 312 -19.67 17.29 7.89
CA ALA A 312 -18.32 17.73 8.23
C ALA A 312 -17.66 16.71 9.18
N PRO A 313 -16.43 16.25 8.90
CA PRO A 313 -15.72 15.36 9.82
C PRO A 313 -15.49 16.00 11.19
N VAL A 314 -15.59 15.20 12.24
CA VAL A 314 -15.34 15.61 13.62
C VAL A 314 -14.00 15.02 14.06
N ILE A 315 -12.96 15.85 14.08
CA ILE A 315 -11.61 15.46 14.51
C ILE A 315 -11.36 16.13 15.86
N VAL A 316 -11.51 15.37 16.96
CA VAL A 316 -11.42 15.92 18.32
C VAL A 316 -10.00 16.42 18.62
N ASN A 317 -8.99 15.67 18.18
CA ASN A 317 -7.58 16.05 18.31
C ASN A 317 -6.87 15.96 16.95
N PRO A 318 -6.67 17.09 16.24
CA PRO A 318 -5.99 17.10 14.95
C PRO A 318 -4.58 16.53 14.96
N ALA A 319 -3.86 16.60 16.09
CA ALA A 319 -2.50 16.04 16.21
C ALA A 319 -2.45 14.50 16.09
N ASN A 320 -3.60 13.84 16.20
CA ASN A 320 -3.72 12.40 16.04
C ASN A 320 -3.89 11.94 14.58
N VAL A 321 -4.10 12.88 13.65
CA VAL A 321 -4.19 12.62 12.21
C VAL A 321 -2.90 13.11 11.57
N GLN A 322 -2.02 12.19 11.18
CA GLN A 322 -0.63 12.53 10.85
C GLN A 322 -0.23 12.05 9.46
N VAL A 323 0.39 12.97 8.72
CA VAL A 323 1.01 12.77 7.40
C VAL A 323 2.44 13.33 7.39
N ASN A 324 3.17 13.16 8.49
CA ASN A 324 4.51 13.72 8.65
C ASN A 324 5.51 13.07 7.71
N GLY A 325 6.53 13.82 7.28
CA GLY A 325 7.70 13.22 6.67
C GLY A 325 8.57 12.49 7.70
N GLY A 326 9.32 11.49 7.23
CA GLY A 326 10.28 10.75 8.04
C GLY A 326 11.55 11.56 8.30
N ALA A 327 12.22 11.24 9.40
CA ALA A 327 13.50 11.86 9.76
C ALA A 327 14.64 11.42 8.82
N ALA A 328 15.63 12.30 8.66
CA ALA A 328 16.87 11.96 7.99
C ALA A 328 17.71 11.02 8.87
N GLY A 329 18.34 10.01 8.27
CA GLY A 329 19.37 9.23 8.95
C GLY A 329 20.68 10.01 9.00
N ALA A 330 21.43 9.93 10.10
CA ALA A 330 22.71 10.61 10.21
C ALA A 330 23.81 9.90 9.40
N SER A 331 24.77 10.66 8.86
CA SER A 331 25.98 10.12 8.27
C SER A 331 26.97 9.67 9.33
N ALA A 332 27.69 8.58 9.06
CA ALA A 332 28.77 8.12 9.93
C ALA A 332 30.13 8.53 9.38
N VAL A 333 30.92 9.24 10.18
CA VAL A 333 32.28 9.66 9.86
C VAL A 333 33.13 9.63 11.13
N SER A 334 34.41 9.25 11.00
CA SER A 334 35.42 9.44 12.05
C SER A 334 36.30 10.63 11.70
N GLY A 335 36.32 11.64 12.57
CA GLY A 335 37.01 12.91 12.31
C GLY A 335 36.31 13.78 11.26
N THR A 336 37.07 14.63 10.56
CA THR A 336 36.55 15.53 9.53
C THR A 336 36.33 14.77 8.22
N ALA A 337 35.12 14.84 7.65
CA ALA A 337 34.80 14.17 6.38
C ALA A 337 35.63 14.73 5.22
N THR A 338 36.49 13.90 4.63
CA THR A 338 37.29 14.24 3.43
C THR A 338 36.84 13.48 2.20
N THR A 339 36.29 12.28 2.38
CA THR A 339 35.87 11.40 1.27
C THR A 339 34.50 10.78 1.58
N LEU A 340 33.55 10.92 0.65
CA LEU A 340 32.31 10.16 0.67
C LEU A 340 32.54 8.78 0.04
N VAL A 341 32.49 7.73 0.84
CA VAL A 341 32.72 6.35 0.37
C VAL A 341 31.46 5.77 -0.23
N GLN A 342 30.30 6.03 0.38
CA GLN A 342 29.00 5.60 -0.12
C GLN A 342 27.94 6.67 0.14
N THR A 343 27.15 6.96 -0.88
CA THR A 343 25.98 7.85 -0.80
C THR A 343 24.87 7.22 0.03
N GLY A 344 24.13 8.04 0.75
CA GLY A 344 22.88 7.60 1.39
C GLY A 344 21.78 7.41 0.35
N GLY A 345 20.86 6.50 0.61
CA GLY A 345 19.69 6.30 -0.26
C GLY A 345 18.66 7.43 -0.09
N GLY A 346 18.07 7.89 -1.19
CA GLY A 346 16.95 8.85 -1.17
C GLY A 346 15.67 8.23 -0.61
N GLY A 347 14.85 9.03 0.08
CA GLY A 347 13.57 8.59 0.65
C GLY A 347 12.47 8.41 -0.41
N GLY A 348 11.55 7.49 -0.18
CA GLY A 348 10.33 7.31 -0.95
C GLY A 348 9.37 8.48 -0.77
N ALA A 349 8.39 8.62 -1.65
CA ALA A 349 7.46 9.75 -1.64
C ALA A 349 6.00 9.28 -1.73
N CYS A 350 5.08 10.15 -1.33
CA CYS A 350 3.66 9.98 -1.61
C CYS A 350 3.04 11.34 -1.99
N ALA A 351 2.34 12.03 -1.08
CA ALA A 351 2.04 13.45 -1.24
C ALA A 351 3.26 14.29 -0.87
N GLY A 352 3.91 13.94 0.23
CA GLY A 352 5.19 14.53 0.60
C GLY A 352 6.31 14.03 -0.31
N ASN A 353 7.25 14.92 -0.63
CA ASN A 353 8.55 14.57 -1.20
C ASN A 353 9.39 13.79 -0.20
N GLY A 354 10.09 12.77 -0.70
CA GLY A 354 11.16 12.12 0.05
C GLY A 354 12.38 13.04 0.15
N GLY A 355 13.11 12.95 1.25
CA GLY A 355 14.38 13.65 1.45
C GLY A 355 15.50 13.01 0.65
N ASP A 356 16.45 13.84 0.21
CA ASP A 356 17.69 13.37 -0.38
C ASP A 356 18.53 12.61 0.67
N GLY A 357 19.22 11.56 0.25
CA GLY A 357 20.30 10.94 1.01
C GLY A 357 21.58 11.78 0.93
N THR A 358 22.53 11.50 1.82
CA THR A 358 23.80 12.25 1.81
C THR A 358 24.56 12.01 0.50
N LYS A 359 24.92 13.11 -0.18
CA LYS A 359 25.47 13.08 -1.55
C LYS A 359 26.88 13.63 -1.71
N SER A 360 27.40 14.36 -0.71
CA SER A 360 28.81 14.78 -0.65
C SER A 360 29.25 14.97 0.81
N THR A 361 30.51 15.33 1.03
CA THR A 361 31.05 15.71 2.36
C THR A 361 30.67 17.13 2.79
N ALA A 362 30.05 17.92 1.92
CA ALA A 362 29.60 19.26 2.25
C ALA A 362 28.40 19.20 3.22
N ALA A 363 28.37 20.11 4.19
CA ALA A 363 27.29 20.16 5.18
C ALA A 363 25.89 20.36 4.56
N GLY A 364 25.80 21.10 3.43
CA GLY A 364 24.55 21.32 2.70
C GLY A 364 24.05 20.10 1.91
N ASP A 365 24.89 19.08 1.77
CA ASP A 365 24.59 17.83 1.05
C ASP A 365 24.34 16.66 2.01
N ALA A 366 24.12 16.96 3.29
CA ALA A 366 23.65 15.99 4.27
C ALA A 366 22.25 15.48 3.91
N SER A 367 21.92 14.29 4.42
CA SER A 367 20.59 13.71 4.30
C SER A 367 19.51 14.64 4.82
N GLN A 368 18.37 14.59 4.14
CA GLN A 368 17.25 15.49 4.40
C GLN A 368 16.05 14.72 4.94
N VAL A 369 15.26 15.43 5.75
CA VAL A 369 13.96 14.94 6.21
C VAL A 369 13.00 14.87 5.03
N GLY A 370 12.06 13.93 5.09
CA GLY A 370 10.91 13.96 4.17
C GLY A 370 10.02 15.16 4.47
N THR A 371 9.29 15.61 3.46
CA THR A 371 8.29 16.67 3.63
C THR A 371 6.94 16.08 4.02
N THR A 372 6.13 16.87 4.74
CA THR A 372 4.76 16.51 5.11
C THR A 372 3.90 16.26 3.86
N GLY A 373 2.96 15.32 3.98
CA GLY A 373 1.96 15.03 2.96
C GLY A 373 0.65 15.80 3.19
N ASP A 374 -0.46 15.25 2.72
CA ASP A 374 -1.72 16.00 2.61
C ASP A 374 -2.86 15.38 3.41
N ILE A 375 -3.62 16.25 4.07
CA ILE A 375 -4.92 15.91 4.67
C ILE A 375 -6.00 16.63 3.84
N ILE A 376 -6.88 15.86 3.24
CA ILE A 376 -7.92 16.35 2.34
C ILE A 376 -9.27 16.11 3.00
N THR A 377 -10.09 17.14 3.07
CA THR A 377 -11.47 17.04 3.55
C THR A 377 -12.41 17.50 2.47
N VAL A 378 -13.33 16.63 2.08
CA VAL A 378 -14.37 16.92 1.09
C VAL A 378 -15.71 16.64 1.71
N LYS A 379 -16.55 17.68 1.76
CA LYS A 379 -17.95 17.57 2.13
C LYS A 379 -18.79 17.51 0.86
N ALA A 380 -19.52 16.42 0.66
CA ALA A 380 -20.42 16.27 -0.48
C ALA A 380 -21.61 15.39 -0.10
N ASP A 381 -22.82 15.78 -0.48
CA ASP A 381 -24.05 15.06 -0.13
C ASP A 381 -24.06 13.61 -0.66
N GLN A 382 -23.33 13.37 -1.75
CA GLN A 382 -23.11 12.07 -2.37
C GLN A 382 -21.60 11.83 -2.52
N PRO A 383 -20.89 11.55 -1.41
CA PRO A 383 -19.42 11.48 -1.43
C PRO A 383 -18.93 10.29 -2.25
N GLU A 384 -19.77 9.26 -2.46
CA GLU A 384 -19.42 8.13 -3.32
C GLU A 384 -19.11 8.55 -4.76
N LEU A 385 -19.74 9.61 -5.29
CA LEU A 385 -19.54 10.04 -6.68
C LEU A 385 -18.16 10.65 -6.93
N LEU A 386 -17.48 11.10 -5.88
CA LEU A 386 -16.15 11.72 -5.94
C LEU A 386 -15.02 10.69 -5.85
N PHE A 387 -15.37 9.44 -5.55
CA PHE A 387 -14.43 8.35 -5.32
C PHE A 387 -14.33 7.40 -6.52
N TYR A 388 -14.96 7.74 -7.65
CA TYR A 388 -15.00 6.98 -8.91
C TYR A 388 -14.07 7.52 -9.99
#